data_AF-A0A6B0X031-F1
#
_entry.id   AF-A0A6B0X031-F1
#
_cell.length_a   1.000
_cell.length_b   1.000
_cell.length_c   1.000
_cell.angle_alpha   90.00
_cell.angle_beta   90.00
_cell.angle_gamma   90.00
#
_symmetry.space_group_name_H-M   'P 1'
#
loop_
_entity.id
_entity.type
_entity.pdbx_description
1 polymer ?
#
loop_
_entity_poly.entity_id
_entity_poly.type
_entity_poly.pdbx_seq_one_letter_code
_entity_poly.pdbx_strand_id
1 'polypeptide(L)'
;MYRDIRRENASEAVLQAPGGEPRTIWPQQRGLQSVWPVGVVNEPGLWEIFARERVSDRFAVQVDEREPDLTPVPMARLEALFGKDRLRVVDGEADLKEAVLSQRHGQELWRWVLLAALMAMGAEMLIAQSARTSRGTRP
;
A
#
# COMPACT_ATOMS: atom_id res chain seq x y z
N MET A 1 25.11 0.67 -21.49
CA MET A 1 25.25 -0.63 -22.19
C MET A 1 23.85 -1.11 -22.55
N TYR A 2 23.35 -0.69 -23.71
CA TYR A 2 22.00 -0.99 -24.20
C TYR A 2 22.09 -2.28 -25.01
N ARG A 3 21.43 -3.36 -24.56
CA ARG A 3 21.55 -4.67 -25.20
C ARG A 3 20.65 -4.68 -26.44
N ASP A 4 21.31 -4.59 -27.60
CA ASP A 4 20.74 -4.71 -28.94
C ASP A 4 19.96 -6.03 -29.06
N ILE A 5 18.63 -5.95 -29.07
CA ILE A 5 17.73 -7.09 -29.26
C ILE A 5 17.69 -7.39 -30.76
N ARG A 6 18.82 -7.83 -31.31
CA ARG A 6 18.89 -8.31 -32.69
C ARG A 6 18.00 -9.54 -32.81
N ARG A 7 17.02 -9.43 -33.73
CA ARG A 7 16.54 -10.51 -34.62
C ARG A 7 16.71 -11.92 -34.07
N GLU A 8 15.84 -12.36 -33.17
CA GLU A 8 15.65 -13.79 -32.94
C GLU A 8 14.28 -14.02 -32.32
N ASN A 9 13.30 -14.21 -33.20
CA ASN A 9 11.93 -14.62 -32.90
C ASN A 9 11.28 -13.75 -31.83
N ALA A 10 10.59 -12.70 -32.29
CA ALA A 10 9.63 -12.00 -31.48
C ALA A 10 8.66 -13.07 -30.94
N SER A 11 8.92 -13.49 -29.69
CA SER A 11 8.29 -14.65 -29.08
C SER A 11 6.95 -14.17 -28.55
N GLU A 12 6.01 -15.10 -28.43
CA GLU A 12 4.86 -14.91 -27.59
C GLU A 12 5.29 -14.28 -26.25
N ALA A 13 4.62 -13.21 -25.84
CA ALA A 13 4.82 -12.59 -24.56
C ALA A 13 3.52 -12.64 -23.76
N VAL A 14 3.64 -12.68 -22.44
CA VAL A 14 2.51 -12.70 -21.51
C VAL A 14 2.48 -11.38 -20.77
N LEU A 15 1.37 -10.66 -20.89
CA LEU A 15 1.06 -9.47 -20.12
C LEU A 15 0.41 -9.87 -18.80
N GLN A 16 1.03 -9.51 -17.70
CA GLN A 16 0.50 -9.74 -16.35
C GLN A 16 -0.10 -8.43 -15.82
N ALA A 17 -1.38 -8.49 -15.46
CA ALA A 17 -2.08 -7.40 -14.78
C ALA A 17 -1.77 -7.39 -13.27
N PRO A 18 -1.89 -6.23 -12.58
CA PRO A 18 -1.64 -6.12 -11.14
C PRO A 18 -2.51 -7.05 -10.28
N GLY A 19 -3.79 -7.21 -10.63
CA GLY A 19 -4.72 -8.11 -9.94
C GLY A 19 -5.50 -9.04 -10.87
N GLY A 20 -5.21 -9.02 -12.17
CA GLY A 20 -5.98 -9.72 -13.20
C GLY A 20 -5.32 -10.96 -13.79
N GLU A 21 -6.08 -11.63 -14.66
CA GLU A 21 -5.64 -12.80 -15.39
C GLU A 21 -4.54 -12.44 -16.42
N PRO A 22 -3.49 -13.28 -16.55
CA PRO A 22 -2.47 -13.10 -17.58
C PRO A 22 -3.05 -13.18 -18.99
N ARG A 23 -2.55 -12.33 -19.88
CA ARG A 23 -2.99 -12.28 -21.29
C ARG A 23 -1.80 -12.43 -22.23
N THR A 24 -1.88 -13.35 -23.18
CA THR A 24 -0.91 -13.44 -24.27
C THR A 24 -1.00 -12.23 -25.20
N ILE A 25 0.15 -11.60 -25.48
CA ILE A 25 0.34 -10.54 -26.47
C ILE A 25 1.33 -10.99 -27.54
N TRP A 26 1.01 -10.68 -28.80
CA TRP A 26 1.83 -11.04 -29.95
C TRP A 26 2.60 -9.83 -30.45
N PRO A 27 3.87 -10.02 -30.85
CA PRO A 27 4.67 -8.92 -31.36
C PRO A 27 4.14 -8.42 -32.71
N GLN A 28 4.16 -7.11 -32.88
CA GLN A 28 3.81 -6.42 -34.10
C GLN A 28 5.02 -5.62 -34.60
N GLN A 29 5.32 -5.74 -35.89
CA GLN A 29 6.33 -4.90 -36.53
C GLN A 29 5.77 -3.49 -36.74
N ARG A 30 6.42 -2.48 -36.14
CA ARG A 30 6.18 -1.06 -36.41
C ARG A 30 7.47 -0.46 -36.99
N GLY A 31 7.54 -0.39 -38.31
CA GLY A 31 8.72 0.10 -39.02
C GLY A 31 9.92 -0.82 -38.84
N LEU A 32 11.01 -0.31 -38.25
CA LEU A 32 12.24 -1.06 -37.97
C LEU A 32 12.24 -1.74 -36.58
N GLN A 33 11.18 -1.57 -35.78
CA GLN A 33 11.10 -2.06 -34.41
C GLN A 33 10.01 -3.12 -34.25
N SER A 34 10.29 -4.13 -33.44
CA SER A 34 9.28 -5.08 -32.95
C SER A 34 8.73 -4.55 -31.63
N VAL A 35 7.42 -4.36 -31.55
CA VAL A 35 6.73 -3.90 -30.34
C VAL A 35 5.66 -4.89 -29.92
N TRP A 36 5.38 -5.01 -28.63
CA TRP A 36 4.21 -5.75 -28.15
C TRP A 36 3.06 -4.77 -27.87
N PRO A 37 2.00 -4.75 -28.69
CA PRO A 37 0.83 -3.93 -28.42
C PRO A 37 0.05 -4.49 -27.22
N VAL A 38 0.08 -3.77 -26.10
CA VAL A 38 -0.66 -4.12 -24.88
C VAL A 38 -2.16 -3.77 -24.93
N GLY A 39 -2.57 -2.92 -25.88
CA GLY A 39 -3.95 -2.45 -26.02
C GLY A 39 -4.33 -1.40 -24.96
N VAL A 40 -5.62 -1.32 -24.65
CA VAL A 40 -6.15 -0.42 -23.60
C VAL A 40 -6.06 -1.12 -22.24
N VAL A 41 -5.39 -0.48 -21.30
CA VAL A 41 -5.24 -0.92 -19.90
C VAL A 41 -6.06 0.00 -19.00
N ASN A 42 -7.01 -0.57 -18.26
CA ASN A 42 -7.96 0.18 -17.42
C ASN A 42 -7.81 -0.15 -15.92
N GLU A 43 -6.79 -0.92 -15.55
CA GLU A 43 -6.50 -1.26 -14.16
C GLU A 43 -5.24 -0.50 -13.73
N PRO A 44 -5.33 0.34 -12.68
CA PRO A 44 -4.17 1.05 -12.17
C PRO A 44 -3.21 0.07 -11.49
N GLY A 45 -1.91 0.29 -11.65
CA GLY A 45 -0.89 -0.53 -10.99
C GLY A 45 0.33 -0.81 -11.86
N LEU A 46 1.18 -1.72 -11.40
CA LEU A 46 2.39 -2.14 -12.09
C LEU A 46 2.08 -3.35 -12.99
N TRP A 47 2.25 -3.16 -14.29
CA TRP A 47 2.09 -4.20 -15.31
C TRP A 47 3.44 -4.78 -15.71
N GLU A 48 3.50 -6.09 -15.89
CA GLU A 48 4.72 -6.80 -16.28
C GLU A 48 4.53 -7.52 -17.62
N ILE A 49 5.54 -7.48 -18.49
CA ILE A 49 5.57 -8.25 -19.74
C ILE A 49 6.61 -9.35 -19.60
N PHE A 50 6.18 -10.60 -19.72
CA PHE A 50 7.04 -11.78 -19.68
C PHE A 50 7.29 -12.30 -21.09
N ALA A 51 8.55 -12.53 -21.46
CA ALA A 51 8.93 -13.23 -22.68
C ALA A 51 9.90 -14.37 -22.30
N ARG A 52 9.64 -15.59 -22.79
CA ARG A 52 10.45 -16.79 -22.47
C ARG A 52 10.68 -16.96 -20.96
N GLU A 53 9.59 -16.86 -20.18
CA GLU A 53 9.59 -17.01 -18.71
C GLU A 53 10.44 -15.98 -17.92
N ARG A 54 10.86 -14.87 -18.57
CA ARG A 54 11.53 -13.76 -17.91
C ARG A 54 10.78 -12.46 -18.12
N VAL A 55 10.82 -11.58 -17.11
CA VAL A 55 10.33 -10.21 -17.25
C VAL A 55 11.19 -9.50 -18.30
N SER A 56 10.56 -9.18 -19.42
CA SER A 56 11.16 -8.42 -20.51
C SER A 56 10.99 -6.91 -20.29
N ASP A 57 9.87 -6.49 -19.71
CA ASP A 57 9.58 -5.08 -19.46
C ASP A 57 8.55 -4.89 -18.33
N ARG A 58 8.51 -3.68 -17.75
CA ARG A 58 7.56 -3.27 -16.71
C ARG A 58 7.12 -1.83 -16.94
N PHE A 59 5.82 -1.58 -16.81
CA PHE A 59 5.29 -0.22 -16.93
C PHE A 59 4.19 0.04 -15.89
N ALA A 60 4.15 1.27 -15.39
CA ALA A 60 3.11 1.71 -14.45
C ALA A 60 1.94 2.30 -15.24
N VAL A 61 0.73 1.85 -14.91
CA VAL A 61 -0.51 2.43 -15.43
C VAL A 61 -1.14 3.23 -14.32
N GLN A 62 -1.25 4.53 -14.53
CA GLN A 62 -2.16 5.38 -13.78
C GLN A 62 -3.38 5.57 -14.67
N VAL A 63 -4.53 5.03 -14.24
CA VAL A 63 -5.80 5.35 -14.89
C VAL A 63 -6.13 6.78 -14.47
N ASP A 64 -6.44 7.62 -15.45
CA ASP A 64 -6.71 9.06 -15.30
C ASP A 64 -7.46 9.36 -13.99
N GLU A 65 -6.73 9.95 -13.06
CA GLU A 65 -7.28 10.64 -11.89
C GLU A 65 -8.04 11.81 -12.46
N ARG A 66 -9.32 11.62 -12.82
CA ARG A 66 -10.25 12.73 -12.72
C ARG A 66 -10.12 13.19 -11.27
N GLU A 67 -9.35 14.25 -11.09
CA GLU A 67 -9.15 14.94 -9.85
C GLU A 67 -10.52 14.97 -9.17
N PRO A 68 -10.66 14.40 -7.96
CA PRO A 68 -11.96 14.21 -7.35
C PRO A 68 -12.64 15.57 -7.38
N ASP A 69 -13.83 15.63 -8.00
CA ASP A 69 -14.60 16.87 -8.09
C ASP A 69 -14.73 17.44 -6.67
N LEU A 70 -13.94 18.48 -6.38
CA LEU A 70 -13.86 19.10 -5.07
C LEU A 70 -15.09 19.97 -4.78
N THR A 71 -16.08 19.95 -5.68
CA THR A 71 -17.35 20.62 -5.45
C THR A 71 -17.98 20.07 -4.17
N PRO A 72 -18.24 20.93 -3.17
CA PRO A 72 -18.85 20.51 -1.92
C PRO A 72 -20.16 19.76 -2.17
N VAL A 73 -20.28 18.56 -1.59
CA VAL A 73 -21.50 17.77 -1.71
C VAL A 73 -22.62 18.47 -0.92
N PRO A 74 -23.81 18.71 -1.51
CA PRO A 74 -24.92 19.33 -0.80
C PRO A 74 -25.33 18.51 0.43
N MET A 75 -25.51 19.18 1.56
CA MET A 75 -25.82 18.54 2.84
C MET A 75 -27.07 17.64 2.78
N ALA A 76 -28.09 18.04 2.03
CA ALA A 76 -29.30 17.25 1.80
C ALA A 76 -29.01 15.85 1.20
N ARG A 77 -27.97 15.74 0.38
CA ARG A 77 -27.55 14.45 -0.21
C ARG A 77 -26.82 13.58 0.83
N LEU A 78 -26.01 14.20 1.68
CA LEU A 78 -25.34 13.49 2.78
C LEU A 78 -26.37 12.96 3.79
N GLU A 79 -27.35 13.80 4.17
CA GLU A 79 -28.44 13.41 5.08
C GLU A 79 -29.27 12.24 4.54
N ALA A 80 -29.53 12.22 3.23
CA ALA A 80 -30.26 11.12 2.59
C ALA A 80 -29.48 9.79 2.62
N LEU A 81 -28.14 9.83 2.56
CA LEU A 81 -27.30 8.63 2.52
C LEU A 81 -27.00 8.06 3.90
N PHE A 82 -26.67 8.92 4.87
CA PHE A 82 -26.21 8.48 6.20
C PHE A 82 -27.31 8.56 7.27
N GLY A 83 -28.36 9.35 7.02
CA GLY A 83 -29.39 9.70 8.00
C GLY A 83 -28.96 10.88 8.86
N LYS A 84 -29.92 11.74 9.23
CA LYS A 84 -29.68 12.99 9.97
C LYS A 84 -28.95 12.77 11.30
N ASP A 85 -29.21 11.66 11.98
CA ASP A 85 -28.67 11.39 13.32
C ASP A 85 -27.20 10.91 13.32
N ARG A 86 -26.65 10.59 12.14
CA ARG A 86 -25.26 10.09 11.98
C ARG A 86 -24.32 11.11 11.33
N LEU A 87 -24.82 12.31 11.04
CA LEU A 87 -24.06 13.40 10.44
C LEU A 87 -23.88 14.53 11.45
N ARG A 88 -22.61 14.87 11.72
CA ARG A 88 -22.25 16.08 12.45
C ARG A 88 -21.46 16.98 11.51
N VAL A 89 -22.06 18.11 11.12
CA VAL A 89 -21.37 19.16 10.36
C VAL A 89 -20.51 19.94 11.33
N VAL A 90 -19.24 20.11 10.96
CA VAL A 90 -18.27 20.87 11.73
C VAL A 90 -17.91 22.08 10.88
N ASP A 91 -18.22 23.28 11.37
CA ASP A 91 -17.94 24.53 10.68
C ASP A 91 -16.50 24.98 10.97
N GLY A 92 -15.67 25.05 9.93
CA GLY A 92 -14.34 25.67 9.97
C GLY A 92 -13.19 24.79 10.48
N GLU A 93 -11.97 25.22 10.13
CA GLU A 93 -10.71 24.52 10.43
C GLU A 93 -10.42 24.34 11.93
N ALA A 94 -10.87 25.28 12.76
CA ALA A 94 -10.61 25.27 14.20
C ALA A 94 -11.30 24.08 14.89
N ASP A 95 -12.52 23.77 14.45
CA ASP A 95 -13.39 22.78 15.09
C ASP A 95 -13.16 21.37 14.48
N LEU A 96 -12.61 21.29 13.26
CA LEU A 96 -12.24 20.05 12.59
C LEU A 96 -11.10 19.31 13.32
N LYS A 97 -10.09 20.03 13.80
CA LYS A 97 -8.96 19.42 14.52
C LYS A 97 -9.44 18.77 15.81
N GLU A 98 -10.29 19.45 16.57
CA GLU A 98 -10.84 18.95 17.83
C GLU A 98 -11.83 17.80 17.61
N ALA A 99 -12.67 17.90 16.57
CA ALA A 99 -13.58 16.81 16.17
C ALA A 99 -12.82 15.55 15.72
N VAL A 100 -11.78 15.67 14.88
CA VAL A 100 -10.96 14.54 14.42
C VAL A 100 -10.15 13.93 15.56
N LEU A 101 -9.59 14.75 16.46
CA LEU A 101 -8.87 14.27 17.64
C LEU A 101 -9.80 13.56 18.63
N SER A 102 -11.03 14.05 18.80
CA SER A 102 -12.02 13.41 19.68
C SER A 102 -12.51 12.06 19.14
N GLN A 103 -12.62 11.90 17.81
CA GLN A 103 -12.98 10.64 17.17
C GLN A 103 -11.83 9.62 17.14
N ARG A 104 -10.58 10.09 17.09
CA ARG A 104 -9.38 9.26 17.25
C ARG A 104 -9.10 8.91 18.71
N HIS A 105 -10.14 8.52 19.46
CA HIS A 105 -10.03 7.90 20.77
C HIS A 105 -9.58 6.44 20.63
N GLY A 106 -8.38 6.22 20.09
CA GLY A 106 -7.64 5.01 20.42
C GLY A 106 -7.32 5.11 21.90
N GLN A 107 -7.93 4.26 22.73
CA GLN A 107 -7.58 4.19 24.15
C GLN A 107 -6.05 4.17 24.29
N GLU A 108 -5.51 4.90 25.27
CA GLU A 108 -4.07 5.13 25.48
C GLU A 108 -3.32 3.86 25.94
N LEU A 109 -3.50 2.75 25.23
CA LEU A 109 -2.91 1.45 25.52
C LEU A 109 -1.38 1.54 25.58
N TRP A 110 -0.79 2.49 24.85
CA TRP A 110 0.65 2.76 24.87
C TRP A 110 1.18 3.05 26.27
N ARG A 111 0.42 3.75 27.13
CA ARG A 111 0.84 4.06 28.51
C ARG A 111 0.94 2.78 29.34
N TRP A 112 -0.05 1.91 29.21
CA TRP A 112 -0.10 0.63 29.91
C TRP A 112 0.95 -0.35 29.39
N VAL A 113 1.19 -0.38 28.07
CA VAL A 113 2.24 -1.19 27.45
C VAL A 113 3.63 -0.75 27.91
N LEU A 114 3.90 0.56 27.96
CA LEU A 114 5.17 1.08 28.47
C LEU A 114 5.40 0.74 29.94
N LEU A 115 4.37 0.87 30.79
CA LEU A 115 4.45 0.47 32.19
C LEU A 115 4.74 -1.03 32.35
N ALA A 116 4.06 -1.88 31.57
CA ALA A 116 4.29 -3.32 31.58
C ALA A 116 5.73 -3.67 31.15
N ALA A 117 6.24 -3.02 30.10
CA ALA A 117 7.63 -3.21 29.64
C ALA A 117 8.64 -2.78 30.72
N LEU A 118 8.39 -1.66 31.40
CA LEU A 118 9.26 -1.18 32.48
C LEU A 118 9.27 -2.16 33.66
N MET A 119 8.12 -2.71 34.03
CA MET A 119 8.01 -3.72 35.09
C MET A 119 8.72 -5.02 34.70
N ALA A 120 8.56 -5.49 33.46
CA ALA A 120 9.25 -6.67 32.96
C ALA A 120 10.77 -6.48 33.02
N MET A 121 11.26 -5.32 32.58
CA MET A 121 12.68 -4.99 32.65
C MET A 121 13.23 -4.95 34.10
N GLY A 122 12.46 -4.40 35.03
CA GLY A 122 12.81 -4.43 36.46
C GLY A 122 12.85 -5.86 37.02
N ALA A 123 11.87 -6.69 36.66
CA ALA A 123 11.82 -8.09 37.07
C ALA A 123 13.02 -8.88 36.53
N GLU A 124 13.37 -8.69 35.25
CA GLU A 124 14.56 -9.29 34.63
C GLU A 124 15.84 -8.91 35.39
N MET A 125 15.99 -7.65 35.81
CA MET A 125 17.15 -7.21 36.58
C MET A 125 17.24 -7.87 37.96
N LEU A 126 16.12 -8.05 38.66
CA LEU A 126 16.07 -8.74 39.95
C LEU A 126 16.40 -10.24 39.80
N ILE A 127 15.88 -10.88 38.75
CA ILE A 127 16.18 -12.27 38.43
C ILE A 127 17.67 -12.42 38.08
N ALA A 128 18.21 -11.54 37.24
CA ALA A 128 19.62 -11.54 36.85
C ALA A 128 20.56 -11.31 38.05
N GLN A 129 20.16 -10.47 39.00
CA GLN A 129 20.93 -10.23 40.23
C GLN A 129 20.94 -11.47 41.13
N SER A 130 19.79 -12.10 41.37
CA SER A 130 19.72 -13.32 42.20
C SER A 130 20.46 -14.51 41.57
N ALA A 131 20.42 -14.64 40.24
CA ALA A 131 21.16 -15.67 39.50
C ALA A 131 22.69 -15.46 39.53
N ARG A 132 23.16 -14.21 39.63
CA ARG A 132 24.59 -13.88 39.75
C ARG A 132 25.12 -14.21 41.14
N THR A 133 24.35 -13.92 42.19
CA THR A 133 24.72 -14.23 43.58
C THR A 133 24.81 -15.74 43.83
N SER A 134 23.93 -16.55 43.24
CA SER A 134 23.96 -18.01 43.44
C SER A 134 25.12 -18.73 42.75
N ARG A 135 25.67 -18.19 41.64
CA ARG A 135 26.86 -18.75 40.97
C ARG A 135 28.19 -18.42 41.67
N GLY A 136 28.23 -17.41 42.54
CA GLY A 136 29.44 -17.01 43.27
C GLY A 136 29.79 -17.92 44.45
N THR A 137 28.96 -18.91 44.76
CA THR A 137 29.14 -19.82 45.91
C THR A 137 29.12 -21.27 45.44
N ARG A 138 30.11 -21.65 44.66
CA ARG A 138 30.50 -23.06 44.48
C ARG A 138 32.01 -23.16 44.67
N PRO A 139 32.49 -23.84 45.73
CA PRO A 139 33.91 -24.15 45.90
C PRO A 139 34.41 -25.11 44.81
#